data_AF-A0A178VKR3-F1
#
_entry.id   AF-A0A178VKR3-F1
#
_cell.length_a   1.000
_cell.length_b   1.000
_cell.length_c   1.000
_cell.angle_alpha   90.00
_cell.angle_beta   90.00
_cell.angle_gamma   90.00
#
_symmetry.space_group_name_H-M   'P 1'
#
loop_
_entity.id
_entity.type
_entity.pdbx_description
1 polymer ?
#
loop_
_entity_poly.entity_id
_entity_poly.type
_entity_poly.pdbx_seq_one_letter_code
_entity_poly.pdbx_strand_id
1 'polypeptide(L)'
;MVGTMGVALSVCTLPGQVTSDRLGAQKMELGLGIHGEPGAAVVDVEPVDVVVSHVLQQILSPETNYVPITRGNRVVLMVNGLGGTPLMELMIAAGKAVPKLQLEFGLAVDRVYTGFFMTSLDMAGFSISIMKADHSILDRLDAPTKAPNWPVGTDGNRPPAKIPVPVPPSRSIKSMESQSRPLELSKEGQVLEAAIQAAATVIISLKDSLNEWDGKVGDGDCGSTMYRGATAILEDMKNYYPLNDAAETVNEIGLSIKRAMGGTSGIIYHLLCKAAYAELKANAQSEVTPKNWSEVLKSSIASVSKYGGATAGYRTMLDALIPASQVLEEKLSAGEDPISAFILSGEAATAGAESTIQMQAQAGRSSYVSAENLATVPDPGAMAAAGWYNAAARAVKEQYEGSS
;
A
#
# COMPACT_ATOMS: atom_id res chain seq x y z
N MET A 1 -33.29 -14.38 -29.24
CA MET A 1 -32.21 -15.24 -29.77
C MET A 1 -30.91 -14.79 -29.12
N VAL A 2 -30.14 -15.73 -28.59
CA VAL A 2 -28.92 -15.48 -27.81
C VAL A 2 -27.80 -16.28 -28.47
N GLY A 3 -26.66 -15.64 -28.71
CA GLY A 3 -25.46 -16.32 -29.18
C GLY A 3 -24.46 -16.39 -28.04
N THR A 4 -23.94 -17.57 -27.77
CA THR A 4 -23.02 -17.84 -26.66
C THR A 4 -21.83 -18.64 -27.16
N MET A 5 -20.63 -18.26 -26.72
CA MET A 5 -19.42 -19.04 -26.95
C MET A 5 -18.55 -18.99 -25.69
N GLY A 6 -18.06 -20.17 -25.29
CA GLY A 6 -17.16 -20.37 -24.17
C GLY A 6 -15.69 -20.43 -24.59
N VAL A 7 -14.81 -20.20 -23.63
CA VAL A 7 -13.38 -20.46 -23.72
C VAL A 7 -12.90 -20.96 -22.36
N ALA A 8 -12.04 -21.97 -22.35
CA ALA A 8 -11.53 -22.54 -21.11
C ALA A 8 -10.03 -22.88 -21.21
N LEU A 9 -9.32 -22.68 -20.10
CA LEU A 9 -7.91 -23.05 -19.89
C LEU A 9 -7.79 -24.47 -19.31
N SER A 10 -8.83 -24.95 -18.64
CA SER A 10 -8.90 -26.31 -18.11
C SER A 10 -10.31 -26.87 -18.29
N VAL A 11 -10.44 -28.20 -18.27
CA VAL A 11 -11.74 -28.85 -18.07
C VAL A 11 -12.12 -28.81 -16.58
N CYS A 12 -13.36 -29.20 -16.27
CA CYS A 12 -13.80 -29.36 -14.89
C CYS A 12 -13.23 -30.62 -14.23
N THR A 13 -13.06 -30.57 -12.91
CA THR A 13 -12.78 -31.69 -12.03
C THR A 13 -14.09 -32.36 -11.63
N LEU A 14 -14.31 -33.59 -12.11
CA LEU A 14 -15.48 -34.38 -11.70
C LEU A 14 -15.28 -34.95 -10.28
N PRO A 15 -16.27 -34.82 -9.38
CA PRO A 15 -16.15 -35.34 -8.01
C PRO A 15 -15.82 -36.83 -7.98
N GLY A 16 -14.76 -37.19 -7.25
CA GLY A 16 -14.30 -38.57 -7.13
C GLY A 16 -13.50 -39.09 -8.34
N GLN A 17 -13.17 -38.24 -9.31
CA GLN A 17 -12.31 -38.58 -10.43
C GLN A 17 -11.03 -37.75 -10.43
N VAL A 18 -10.01 -38.25 -11.12
CA VAL A 18 -8.79 -37.48 -11.40
C VAL A 18 -9.10 -36.47 -12.49
N THR A 19 -8.73 -35.20 -12.27
CA THR A 19 -8.89 -34.13 -13.27
C THR A 19 -8.16 -34.48 -14.56
N SER A 20 -8.84 -34.34 -15.69
CA SER A 20 -8.23 -34.57 -17.00
C SER A 20 -7.38 -33.36 -17.40
N ASP A 21 -6.13 -33.59 -17.82
CA ASP A 21 -5.24 -32.54 -18.37
C ASP A 21 -5.22 -32.57 -19.91
N ARG A 22 -6.36 -32.83 -20.56
CA ARG A 22 -6.40 -33.01 -22.02
C ARG A 22 -6.00 -31.78 -22.84
N LEU A 23 -6.06 -30.60 -22.22
CA LEU A 23 -5.65 -29.35 -22.87
C LEU A 23 -4.13 -29.15 -22.76
N GLY A 24 -3.54 -29.55 -21.64
CA GLY A 24 -2.13 -29.32 -21.34
C GLY A 24 -1.83 -27.85 -20.99
N ALA A 25 -0.61 -27.61 -20.53
CA ALA A 25 -0.15 -26.28 -20.17
C ALA A 25 -0.11 -25.32 -21.37
N GLN A 26 -0.42 -24.04 -21.12
CA GLN A 26 -0.38 -22.95 -22.13
C GLN A 26 -1.32 -23.15 -23.32
N LYS A 27 -2.34 -24.00 -23.18
CA LYS A 27 -3.42 -24.14 -24.15
C LYS A 27 -4.73 -23.58 -23.61
N MET A 28 -5.58 -23.18 -24.55
CA MET A 28 -6.98 -22.86 -24.29
C MET A 28 -7.84 -23.55 -25.34
N GLU A 29 -9.07 -23.90 -24.96
CA GLU A 29 -10.05 -24.48 -25.88
C GLU A 29 -11.21 -23.51 -26.11
N LEU A 30 -11.44 -23.22 -27.37
CA LEU A 30 -12.50 -22.37 -27.87
C LEU A 30 -13.75 -23.22 -28.08
N GLY A 31 -14.87 -22.80 -27.49
CA GLY A 31 -16.16 -23.49 -27.59
C GLY A 31 -16.26 -24.77 -26.73
N LEU A 32 -15.40 -24.92 -25.71
CA LEU A 32 -15.46 -26.05 -24.77
C LEU A 32 -16.86 -26.12 -24.12
N GLY A 33 -17.44 -27.33 -24.09
CA GLY A 33 -18.79 -27.56 -23.56
C GLY A 33 -18.86 -27.57 -22.03
N ILE A 34 -20.01 -27.20 -21.46
CA ILE A 34 -20.19 -27.07 -20.01
C ILE A 34 -20.13 -28.39 -19.24
N HIS A 35 -20.03 -29.54 -19.90
CA HIS A 35 -19.73 -30.83 -19.26
C HIS A 35 -18.33 -31.35 -19.61
N GLY A 36 -17.47 -30.49 -20.17
CA GLY A 36 -16.12 -30.83 -20.59
C GLY A 36 -16.01 -31.38 -22.02
N GLU A 37 -17.10 -31.32 -22.80
CA GLU A 37 -17.11 -31.79 -24.20
C GLU A 37 -16.10 -31.02 -25.05
N PRO A 38 -15.43 -31.68 -26.02
CA PRO A 38 -14.49 -31.03 -26.93
C PRO A 38 -15.11 -29.81 -27.63
N GLY A 39 -14.35 -28.73 -27.67
CA GLY A 39 -14.73 -27.49 -28.32
C GLY A 39 -14.45 -27.48 -29.81
N ALA A 40 -14.55 -26.28 -30.40
CA ALA A 40 -14.26 -26.05 -31.81
C ALA A 40 -12.75 -26.15 -32.14
N ALA A 41 -11.89 -25.69 -31.24
CA ALA A 41 -10.44 -25.73 -31.44
C ALA A 41 -9.67 -25.62 -30.12
N VAL A 42 -8.52 -26.30 -30.04
CA VAL A 42 -7.51 -26.10 -29.01
C VAL A 42 -6.38 -25.28 -29.62
N VAL A 43 -6.06 -24.15 -29.00
CA VAL A 43 -5.05 -23.19 -29.45
C VAL A 43 -4.13 -22.80 -28.31
N ASP A 44 -3.02 -22.12 -28.61
CA ASP A 44 -2.19 -21.51 -27.57
C ASP A 44 -2.98 -20.43 -26.81
N VAL A 45 -2.66 -20.23 -25.53
CA VAL A 45 -3.26 -19.17 -24.73
C VAL A 45 -2.93 -17.82 -25.36
N GLU A 46 -3.97 -17.02 -25.62
CA GLU A 46 -3.86 -15.69 -26.20
C GLU A 46 -4.21 -14.59 -25.18
N PRO A 47 -3.74 -13.35 -25.38
CA PRO A 47 -4.22 -12.21 -24.61
C PRO A 47 -5.75 -12.10 -24.68
N VAL A 48 -6.38 -11.80 -23.54
CA VAL A 48 -7.85 -11.72 -23.41
C VAL A 48 -8.52 -10.81 -24.45
N ASP A 49 -7.84 -9.77 -24.92
CA ASP A 49 -8.36 -8.89 -25.99
C ASP A 49 -8.56 -9.62 -27.32
N VAL A 50 -7.62 -10.51 -27.66
CA VAL A 50 -7.68 -11.37 -28.85
C VAL A 50 -8.78 -12.42 -28.67
N VAL A 51 -8.85 -13.05 -27.49
CA VAL A 51 -9.87 -14.05 -27.15
C VAL A 51 -11.27 -13.46 -27.26
N VAL A 52 -11.50 -12.30 -26.64
CA VAL A 52 -12.79 -11.60 -26.69
C VAL A 52 -13.14 -11.20 -28.12
N SER A 53 -12.17 -10.70 -28.90
CA SER A 53 -12.40 -10.37 -30.32
C SER A 53 -12.87 -11.58 -31.10
N HIS A 54 -12.18 -12.71 -30.95
CA HIS A 54 -12.52 -13.96 -31.61
C HIS A 54 -13.93 -14.43 -31.22
N VAL A 55 -14.23 -14.48 -29.92
CA VAL A 55 -15.54 -14.90 -29.41
C VAL A 55 -16.67 -14.02 -29.95
N LEU A 56 -16.50 -12.69 -29.95
CA LEU A 56 -17.50 -11.78 -30.48
C LEU A 56 -17.69 -11.91 -32.00
N GLN A 57 -16.60 -12.09 -32.75
CA GLN A 57 -16.65 -12.31 -34.20
C GLN A 57 -17.43 -13.59 -34.56
N GLN A 58 -17.27 -14.67 -33.79
CA GLN A 58 -18.02 -15.91 -34.01
C GLN A 58 -19.51 -15.73 -33.69
N ILE A 59 -19.83 -15.12 -32.54
CA ILE A 59 -21.23 -14.88 -32.11
C ILE A 59 -21.96 -13.95 -33.11
N LEU A 60 -21.28 -12.93 -33.62
CA LEU A 60 -21.85 -11.87 -34.46
C LEU A 60 -21.52 -12.04 -35.95
N SER A 61 -21.08 -13.23 -36.37
CA SER A 61 -20.70 -13.48 -37.77
C SER A 61 -21.90 -13.27 -38.72
N PRO A 62 -21.77 -12.41 -39.75
CA PRO A 62 -22.80 -12.23 -40.76
C PRO A 62 -23.05 -13.48 -41.61
N GLU A 63 -22.05 -14.37 -41.72
CA GLU A 63 -22.13 -15.60 -42.51
C GLU A 63 -23.06 -16.63 -41.88
N THR A 64 -22.92 -16.81 -40.57
CA THR A 64 -23.77 -17.75 -39.81
C THR A 64 -25.09 -17.12 -39.41
N ASN A 65 -25.10 -15.79 -39.21
CA ASN A 65 -26.26 -15.01 -38.76
C ASN A 65 -26.94 -15.61 -37.51
N TYR A 66 -26.14 -16.21 -36.60
CA TYR A 66 -26.65 -16.86 -35.39
C TYR A 66 -27.43 -15.92 -34.48
N VAL A 67 -27.04 -14.64 -34.44
CA VAL A 67 -27.80 -13.59 -33.76
C VAL A 67 -28.06 -12.48 -34.77
N PRO A 68 -29.31 -12.26 -35.23
CA PRO A 68 -29.64 -11.29 -36.27
C PRO A 68 -29.56 -9.85 -35.72
N ILE A 69 -28.34 -9.35 -35.65
CA ILE A 69 -27.95 -8.04 -35.11
C ILE A 69 -27.28 -7.22 -36.21
N THR A 70 -27.68 -5.96 -36.32
CA THR A 70 -27.07 -4.98 -37.21
C THR A 70 -26.60 -3.77 -36.40
N ARG A 71 -25.70 -2.96 -36.98
CA ARG A 71 -25.26 -1.69 -36.38
C ARG A 71 -26.45 -0.85 -35.92
N GLY A 72 -26.31 -0.23 -34.75
CA GLY A 72 -27.37 0.55 -34.09
C GLY A 72 -28.38 -0.28 -33.29
N ASN A 73 -28.33 -1.62 -33.35
CA ASN A 73 -29.14 -2.45 -32.47
C ASN A 73 -28.65 -2.36 -31.03
N ARG A 74 -29.61 -2.55 -30.11
CA ARG A 74 -29.37 -2.64 -28.68
C ARG A 74 -29.10 -4.09 -28.29
N VAL A 75 -28.17 -4.30 -27.36
CA VAL A 75 -27.78 -5.62 -26.91
C VAL A 75 -27.61 -5.69 -25.39
N VAL A 76 -27.79 -6.89 -24.88
CA VAL A 76 -27.42 -7.31 -23.53
C VAL A 76 -26.17 -8.18 -23.66
N LEU A 77 -25.14 -7.85 -22.90
CA LEU A 77 -23.92 -8.63 -22.74
C LEU A 77 -23.97 -9.39 -21.42
N MET A 78 -23.67 -10.69 -21.45
CA MET A 78 -23.36 -11.46 -20.26
C MET A 78 -21.97 -12.09 -20.39
N VAL A 79 -21.12 -11.84 -19.41
CA VAL A 79 -19.83 -12.51 -19.20
C VAL A 79 -19.98 -13.46 -18.03
N ASN A 80 -20.07 -14.75 -18.32
CA ASN A 80 -20.35 -15.80 -17.36
C ASN A 80 -19.08 -16.62 -17.08
N GLY A 81 -18.66 -16.70 -15.81
CA GLY A 81 -17.58 -17.58 -15.38
C GLY A 81 -18.02 -19.04 -15.33
N LEU A 82 -17.14 -19.95 -15.77
CA LEU A 82 -17.40 -21.39 -15.79
C LEU A 82 -17.04 -22.08 -14.47
N GLY A 83 -16.59 -21.33 -13.46
CA GLY A 83 -16.36 -21.84 -12.10
C GLY A 83 -15.03 -21.38 -11.51
N GLY A 84 -13.92 -21.80 -12.12
CA GLY A 84 -12.56 -21.58 -11.62
C GLY A 84 -11.96 -20.21 -11.94
N THR A 85 -12.58 -19.41 -12.81
CA THR A 85 -12.06 -18.10 -13.20
C THR A 85 -12.38 -17.03 -12.14
N PRO A 86 -11.38 -16.33 -11.57
CA PRO A 86 -11.61 -15.25 -10.61
C PRO A 86 -12.47 -14.12 -11.17
N LEU A 87 -13.30 -13.51 -10.32
CA LEU A 87 -14.17 -12.39 -10.74
C LEU A 87 -13.40 -11.23 -11.37
N MET A 88 -12.19 -10.93 -10.89
CA MET A 88 -11.33 -9.89 -11.46
C MET A 88 -11.02 -10.15 -12.95
N GLU A 89 -10.75 -11.40 -13.33
CA GLU A 89 -10.46 -11.77 -14.71
C GLU A 89 -11.72 -11.67 -15.60
N LEU A 90 -12.89 -12.05 -15.06
CA LEU A 90 -14.17 -11.84 -15.76
C LEU A 90 -14.45 -10.35 -16.01
N MET A 91 -14.10 -9.48 -15.06
CA MET A 91 -14.23 -8.03 -15.22
C MET A 91 -13.26 -7.47 -16.27
N ILE A 92 -12.06 -8.06 -16.42
CA ILE A 92 -11.15 -7.71 -17.52
C ILE A 92 -11.79 -8.10 -18.87
N ALA A 93 -12.35 -9.31 -18.99
CA ALA A 93 -13.04 -9.74 -20.21
C ALA A 93 -14.23 -8.83 -20.56
N ALA A 94 -15.06 -8.46 -19.57
CA ALA A 94 -16.15 -7.50 -19.74
C ALA A 94 -15.64 -6.12 -20.18
N GLY A 95 -14.55 -5.64 -19.57
CA GLY A 95 -13.89 -4.39 -19.91
C GLY A 95 -13.31 -4.35 -21.34
N LYS A 96 -13.02 -5.50 -21.94
CA LYS A 96 -12.68 -5.62 -23.37
C LYS A 96 -13.90 -5.77 -24.27
N ALA A 97 -14.89 -6.54 -23.84
CA ALA A 97 -16.07 -6.84 -24.65
C ALA A 97 -16.94 -5.59 -24.90
N VAL A 98 -17.17 -4.76 -23.88
CA VAL A 98 -18.05 -3.57 -24.01
C VAL A 98 -17.53 -2.57 -25.05
N PRO A 99 -16.26 -2.11 -25.01
CA PRO A 99 -15.75 -1.19 -26.03
C PRO A 99 -15.77 -1.80 -27.44
N LYS A 100 -15.46 -3.09 -27.60
CA LYS A 100 -15.51 -3.76 -28.90
C LYS A 100 -16.92 -3.76 -29.48
N LEU A 101 -17.91 -4.15 -28.68
CA LEU A 101 -19.32 -4.11 -29.08
C LEU A 101 -19.77 -2.70 -29.49
N GLN A 102 -19.36 -1.67 -28.74
CA GLN A 102 -19.75 -0.29 -29.00
C GLN A 102 -19.04 0.33 -30.20
N LEU A 103 -17.70 0.20 -30.28
CA LEU A 103 -16.87 0.91 -31.24
C LEU A 103 -16.68 0.15 -32.55
N GLU A 104 -16.44 -1.17 -32.48
CA GLU A 104 -16.15 -1.99 -33.66
C GLU A 104 -17.46 -2.50 -34.29
N PHE A 105 -18.36 -3.05 -33.48
CA PHE A 105 -19.64 -3.59 -33.95
C PHE A 105 -20.77 -2.54 -34.01
N GLY A 106 -20.57 -1.34 -33.46
CA GLY A 106 -21.54 -0.25 -33.51
C GLY A 106 -22.85 -0.54 -32.77
N LEU A 107 -22.78 -1.26 -31.65
CA LEU A 107 -23.95 -1.71 -30.88
C LEU A 107 -24.13 -0.90 -29.59
N ALA A 108 -25.39 -0.66 -29.23
CA ALA A 108 -25.71 -0.06 -27.94
C ALA A 108 -25.78 -1.16 -26.87
N VAL A 109 -24.78 -1.24 -25.98
CA VAL A 109 -24.77 -2.20 -24.87
C VAL A 109 -25.58 -1.63 -23.70
N ASP A 110 -26.82 -2.06 -23.58
CA ASP A 110 -27.77 -1.52 -22.59
C ASP A 110 -27.64 -2.19 -21.21
N ARG A 111 -27.25 -3.47 -21.16
CA ARG A 111 -26.99 -4.19 -19.90
C ARG A 111 -25.72 -5.02 -20.03
N VAL A 112 -24.97 -5.09 -18.93
CA VAL A 112 -23.79 -5.95 -18.78
C VAL A 112 -23.97 -6.74 -17.49
N TYR A 113 -23.99 -8.07 -17.61
CA TYR A 113 -24.01 -8.98 -16.48
C TYR A 113 -22.68 -9.71 -16.41
N THR A 114 -21.96 -9.58 -15.31
CA THR A 114 -20.69 -10.28 -15.10
C THR A 114 -20.76 -11.07 -13.80
N GLY A 115 -20.47 -12.36 -13.84
CA GLY A 115 -20.55 -13.22 -12.67
C GLY A 115 -20.64 -14.70 -13.02
N PHE A 116 -21.17 -15.49 -12.09
CA PHE A 116 -21.31 -16.95 -12.21
C PHE A 116 -22.79 -17.28 -12.27
N PHE A 117 -23.30 -17.53 -13.48
CA PHE A 117 -24.72 -17.78 -13.74
C PHE A 117 -24.96 -19.22 -14.16
N MET A 118 -24.07 -19.77 -14.98
CA MET A 118 -24.10 -21.16 -15.45
C MET A 118 -22.67 -21.70 -15.45
N THR A 119 -22.28 -22.36 -14.36
CA THR A 119 -20.91 -22.88 -14.18
C THR A 119 -20.77 -24.31 -14.72
N SER A 120 -19.53 -24.75 -14.83
CA SER A 120 -19.09 -26.13 -15.03
C SER A 120 -18.13 -26.50 -13.90
N LEU A 121 -18.68 -26.70 -12.70
CA LEU A 121 -17.90 -26.98 -11.48
C LEU A 121 -16.77 -25.96 -11.25
N ASP A 122 -15.52 -26.39 -11.30
CA ASP A 122 -14.29 -25.60 -11.11
C ASP A 122 -13.57 -25.26 -12.43
N MET A 123 -14.23 -25.43 -13.59
CA MET A 123 -13.66 -25.16 -14.89
C MET A 123 -13.10 -23.74 -14.99
N ALA A 124 -11.81 -23.62 -15.27
CA ALA A 124 -11.16 -22.34 -15.48
C ALA A 124 -11.47 -21.83 -16.88
N GLY A 125 -12.53 -21.05 -17.01
CA GLY A 125 -12.96 -20.47 -18.28
C GLY A 125 -14.10 -19.47 -18.10
N PHE A 126 -14.46 -18.83 -19.20
CA PHE A 126 -15.62 -17.94 -19.25
C PHE A 126 -16.39 -18.14 -20.56
N SER A 127 -17.61 -17.63 -20.58
CA SER A 127 -18.44 -17.55 -21.77
C SER A 127 -18.98 -16.16 -21.95
N ILE A 128 -19.09 -15.74 -23.20
CA ILE A 128 -19.75 -14.48 -23.58
C ILE A 128 -21.06 -14.84 -24.24
N SER A 129 -22.14 -14.22 -23.76
CA SER A 129 -23.46 -14.31 -24.38
C SER A 129 -23.91 -12.92 -24.83
N ILE A 130 -24.36 -12.83 -26.08
CA ILE A 130 -24.94 -11.62 -26.66
C ILE A 130 -26.40 -11.89 -27.02
N MET A 131 -27.28 -11.00 -26.58
CA MET A 131 -28.69 -11.03 -26.91
C MET A 131 -29.12 -9.67 -27.48
N LYS A 132 -29.79 -9.69 -28.64
CA LYS A 132 -30.48 -8.49 -29.15
C LYS A 132 -31.60 -8.11 -28.18
N ALA A 133 -31.67 -6.84 -27.84
CA ALA A 133 -32.64 -6.31 -26.90
C ALA A 133 -33.48 -5.20 -27.53
N ASP A 134 -34.71 -5.09 -27.06
CA ASP A 134 -35.56 -3.92 -27.18
C ASP A 134 -36.06 -3.55 -25.77
N HIS A 135 -36.86 -2.50 -25.67
CA HIS A 135 -37.37 -2.05 -24.37
C HIS A 135 -38.16 -3.15 -23.65
N SER A 136 -38.95 -3.94 -24.39
CA SER A 136 -39.75 -5.02 -23.80
C SER A 136 -38.91 -6.14 -23.18
N ILE A 137 -37.77 -6.47 -23.80
CA ILE A 137 -36.80 -7.43 -23.27
C ILE A 137 -36.10 -6.86 -22.04
N LEU A 138 -35.67 -5.59 -22.11
CA LEU A 138 -35.02 -4.93 -20.98
C LEU A 138 -35.93 -4.85 -19.76
N ASP A 139 -37.20 -4.48 -19.95
CA ASP A 139 -38.19 -4.41 -18.87
C ASP A 139 -38.41 -5.79 -18.21
N ARG A 140 -38.39 -6.87 -18.99
CA ARG A 140 -38.50 -8.25 -18.45
C ARG A 140 -37.26 -8.68 -17.70
N LEU A 141 -36.07 -8.35 -18.19
CA LEU A 141 -34.81 -8.65 -17.50
C LEU A 141 -34.70 -7.87 -16.18
N ASP A 142 -35.22 -6.65 -16.17
CA ASP A 142 -35.20 -5.74 -15.03
C ASP A 142 -36.34 -5.97 -14.04
N ALA A 143 -37.32 -6.82 -14.37
CA ALA A 143 -38.45 -7.12 -13.52
C ALA A 143 -38.00 -7.68 -12.16
N PRO A 144 -38.58 -7.22 -11.03
CA PRO A 144 -38.27 -7.74 -9.72
C PRO A 144 -38.45 -9.27 -9.65
N THR A 145 -37.45 -9.94 -9.07
CA THR A 145 -37.49 -11.40 -8.89
C THR A 145 -36.87 -11.79 -7.55
N LYS A 146 -37.28 -12.95 -7.05
CA LYS A 146 -36.68 -13.61 -5.88
C LYS A 146 -35.77 -14.77 -6.28
N ALA A 147 -35.48 -14.92 -7.58
CA ALA A 147 -34.61 -15.97 -8.09
C ALA A 147 -33.20 -15.81 -7.48
N PRO A 148 -32.66 -16.87 -6.84
CA PRO A 148 -31.31 -16.80 -6.28
C PRO A 148 -30.31 -16.56 -7.41
N ASN A 149 -29.38 -15.63 -7.19
CA ASN A 149 -28.30 -15.26 -8.11
C ASN A 149 -28.71 -14.56 -9.41
N TRP A 150 -29.97 -14.16 -9.60
CA TRP A 150 -30.29 -13.24 -10.68
C TRP A 150 -29.69 -11.86 -10.36
N PRO A 151 -28.91 -11.24 -11.27
CA PRO A 151 -28.11 -10.05 -10.96
C PRO A 151 -28.95 -8.78 -10.75
N VAL A 152 -30.28 -8.87 -10.85
CA VAL A 152 -31.20 -7.76 -10.58
C VAL A 152 -31.69 -7.81 -9.14
N GLY A 153 -31.06 -6.96 -8.31
CA GLY A 153 -31.62 -6.52 -7.04
C GLY A 153 -32.77 -5.52 -7.27
N THR A 154 -33.77 -5.58 -6.39
CA THR A 154 -34.92 -4.68 -6.35
C THR A 154 -34.49 -3.22 -6.30
N ASP A 155 -35.13 -2.38 -7.13
CA ASP A 155 -35.10 -0.92 -7.15
C ASP A 155 -33.72 -0.24 -7.16
N GLY A 156 -33.24 0.11 -8.34
CA GLY A 156 -32.05 0.95 -8.49
C GLY A 156 -31.97 1.61 -9.86
N ASN A 157 -31.66 2.91 -9.87
CA ASN A 157 -31.38 3.69 -11.08
C ASN A 157 -30.16 3.09 -11.81
N ARG A 158 -30.33 2.67 -13.07
CA ARG A 158 -29.27 2.03 -13.88
C ARG A 158 -28.80 3.00 -14.96
N PRO A 159 -27.76 3.81 -14.71
CA PRO A 159 -27.25 4.71 -15.71
C PRO A 159 -26.74 3.91 -16.92
N PRO A 160 -26.94 4.39 -18.16
CA PRO A 160 -26.38 3.75 -19.34
C PRO A 160 -24.86 3.64 -19.22
N ALA A 161 -24.26 2.60 -19.83
CA ALA A 161 -22.82 2.41 -19.87
C ALA A 161 -22.16 3.67 -20.47
N LYS A 162 -21.53 4.48 -19.62
CA LYS A 162 -20.80 5.68 -20.06
C LYS A 162 -19.50 5.21 -20.71
N ILE A 163 -19.19 5.75 -21.89
CA ILE A 163 -17.89 5.58 -22.53
C ILE A 163 -16.84 6.12 -21.53
N PRO A 164 -15.83 5.32 -21.13
CA PRO A 164 -14.76 5.82 -20.29
C PRO A 164 -14.04 6.95 -21.03
N VAL A 165 -14.17 8.18 -20.55
CA VAL A 165 -13.33 9.29 -20.98
C VAL A 165 -11.96 9.07 -20.32
N PRO A 166 -10.84 9.12 -21.05
CA PRO A 166 -9.52 9.01 -20.45
C PRO A 166 -9.38 10.01 -19.31
N VAL A 167 -9.00 9.51 -18.12
CA VAL A 167 -8.76 10.36 -16.96
C VAL A 167 -7.61 11.32 -17.34
N PRO A 168 -7.77 12.65 -17.18
CA PRO A 168 -6.67 13.57 -17.39
C PRO A 168 -5.49 13.14 -16.51
N PRO A 169 -4.24 13.21 -16.99
CA PRO A 169 -3.08 12.91 -16.16
C PRO A 169 -3.19 13.70 -14.84
N SER A 170 -3.01 13.01 -13.72
CA SER A 170 -3.03 13.64 -12.40
C SER A 170 -2.08 14.84 -12.43
N ARG A 171 -2.53 15.99 -11.89
CA ARG A 171 -1.69 17.18 -11.74
C ARG A 171 -0.36 16.72 -11.15
N SER A 172 0.72 16.90 -11.90
CA SER A 172 2.08 16.74 -11.38
C SER A 172 2.13 17.42 -10.03
N ILE A 173 2.65 16.73 -9.01
CA ILE A 173 3.00 17.32 -7.72
C ILE A 173 3.69 18.64 -8.07
N LYS A 174 3.04 19.77 -7.73
CA LYS A 174 3.68 21.08 -7.87
C LYS A 174 5.05 20.90 -7.25
N SER A 175 6.10 21.19 -8.00
CA SER A 175 7.45 21.33 -7.48
C SER A 175 7.33 22.16 -6.20
N MET A 176 7.42 21.50 -5.04
CA MET A 176 7.70 22.21 -3.81
C MET A 176 8.96 23.01 -4.14
N GLU A 177 8.88 24.34 -4.03
CA GLU A 177 10.08 25.16 -4.12
C GLU A 177 11.11 24.49 -3.24
N SER A 178 12.16 23.94 -3.86
CA SER A 178 13.17 23.18 -3.14
C SER A 178 13.77 24.14 -2.13
N GLN A 179 13.47 23.94 -0.85
CA GLN A 179 14.17 24.70 0.17
C GLN A 179 15.65 24.35 0.03
N SER A 180 16.49 25.38 -0.02
CA SER A 180 17.92 25.23 -0.22
C SER A 180 18.63 25.42 1.10
N ARG A 181 19.73 24.70 1.29
CA ARG A 181 20.62 24.92 2.42
C ARG A 181 21.02 26.41 2.51
N PRO A 182 20.94 27.05 3.69
CA PRO A 182 21.36 28.43 3.86
C PRO A 182 22.88 28.57 3.69
N LEU A 183 23.33 29.75 3.23
CA LEU A 183 24.77 30.04 3.06
C LEU A 183 25.52 30.09 4.39
N GLU A 184 24.87 30.60 5.45
CA GLU A 184 25.40 30.67 6.81
C GLU A 184 24.40 30.05 7.79
N LEU A 185 24.90 29.24 8.73
CA LEU A 185 24.10 28.62 9.77
C LEU A 185 24.06 29.49 11.01
N SER A 186 22.87 29.63 11.61
CA SER A 186 22.74 30.17 12.97
C SER A 186 23.34 29.20 13.99
N LYS A 187 23.49 29.63 15.25
CA LYS A 187 23.98 28.76 16.31
C LYS A 187 23.06 27.54 16.49
N GLU A 188 21.75 27.76 16.42
CA GLU A 188 20.72 26.72 16.49
C GLU A 188 20.79 25.80 15.27
N GLY A 189 21.05 26.35 14.08
CA GLY A 189 21.24 25.57 12.85
C GLY A 189 22.48 24.67 12.89
N GLN A 190 23.57 25.13 13.50
CA GLN A 190 24.78 24.31 13.73
C GLN A 190 24.51 23.17 14.73
N VAL A 191 23.80 23.46 15.81
CA VAL A 191 23.38 22.44 16.79
C VAL A 191 22.46 21.40 16.15
N LEU A 192 21.50 21.84 15.32
CA LEU A 192 20.58 20.95 14.61
C LEU A 192 21.32 20.08 13.59
N GLU A 193 22.25 20.65 12.82
CA GLU A 193 23.12 19.89 11.91
C GLU A 193 23.93 18.83 12.64
N ALA A 194 24.58 19.19 13.75
CA ALA A 194 25.38 18.26 14.55
C ALA A 194 24.53 17.11 15.09
N ALA A 195 23.32 17.41 15.58
CA ALA A 195 22.39 16.40 16.08
C ALA A 195 21.94 15.43 14.97
N ILE A 196 21.58 15.95 13.79
CA ILE A 196 21.17 15.12 12.64
C ILE A 196 22.33 14.25 12.15
N GLN A 197 23.53 14.83 12.04
CA GLN A 197 24.73 14.13 11.62
C GLN A 197 25.05 12.97 12.57
N ALA A 198 25.04 13.21 13.89
CA ALA A 198 25.32 12.19 14.89
C ALA A 198 24.27 11.07 14.88
N ALA A 199 22.99 11.43 14.84
CA ALA A 199 21.87 10.50 14.73
C ALA A 199 22.02 9.56 13.53
N ALA A 200 22.23 10.11 12.33
CA ALA A 200 22.37 9.33 11.11
C ALA A 200 23.64 8.46 11.11
N THR A 201 24.76 9.00 11.63
CA THR A 201 26.04 8.26 11.70
C THR A 201 25.94 7.03 12.62
N VAL A 202 25.29 7.17 13.78
CA VAL A 202 25.06 6.04 14.69
C VAL A 202 24.17 4.99 14.04
N ILE A 203 23.11 5.38 13.35
CA ILE A 203 22.24 4.42 12.64
C ILE A 203 23.00 3.65 11.56
N ILE A 204 23.87 4.32 10.81
CA ILE A 204 24.73 3.67 9.81
C ILE A 204 25.63 2.62 10.48
N SER A 205 26.20 2.95 11.65
CA SER A 205 27.05 2.02 12.41
C SER A 205 26.29 0.82 13.00
N LEU A 206 25.00 0.99 13.31
CA LEU A 206 24.14 -0.05 13.90
C LEU A 206 23.55 -1.02 12.87
N LYS A 207 23.76 -0.78 11.56
CA LYS A 207 23.13 -1.54 10.47
C LYS A 207 23.21 -3.06 10.67
N ASP A 208 24.40 -3.60 10.91
CA ASP A 208 24.58 -5.04 10.93
C ASP A 208 23.98 -5.67 12.20
N SER A 209 24.12 -5.01 13.36
CA SER A 209 23.47 -5.45 14.61
C SER A 209 21.94 -5.41 14.52
N LEU A 210 21.39 -4.37 13.90
CA LEU A 210 19.94 -4.25 13.71
C LEU A 210 19.40 -5.34 12.78
N ASN A 211 20.11 -5.68 11.69
CA ASN A 211 19.73 -6.81 10.85
C ASN A 211 19.89 -8.15 11.58
N GLU A 212 20.91 -8.32 12.42
CA GLU A 212 21.09 -9.54 13.19
C GLU A 212 19.94 -9.76 14.19
N TRP A 213 19.57 -8.73 14.94
CA TRP A 213 18.44 -8.80 15.87
C TRP A 213 17.14 -9.04 15.12
N ASP A 214 16.88 -8.29 14.05
CA ASP A 214 15.67 -8.42 13.25
C ASP A 214 15.58 -9.76 12.52
N GLY A 215 16.70 -10.38 12.18
CA GLY A 215 16.71 -11.73 11.59
C GLY A 215 16.20 -12.81 12.55
N LYS A 216 16.24 -12.56 13.87
CA LYS A 216 15.73 -13.48 14.90
C LYS A 216 14.26 -13.25 15.22
N VAL A 217 13.75 -12.02 15.05
CA VAL A 217 12.40 -11.61 15.50
C VAL A 217 11.55 -10.92 14.42
N GLY A 218 11.98 -10.98 13.16
CA GLY A 218 11.41 -10.27 12.02
C GLY A 218 11.90 -10.86 10.70
N ASP A 219 12.09 -10.01 9.68
CA ASP A 219 12.56 -10.40 8.34
C ASP A 219 14.03 -10.04 8.07
N GLY A 220 14.75 -9.50 9.06
CA GLY A 220 16.19 -9.26 8.99
C GLY A 220 16.60 -8.07 8.13
N ASP A 221 15.70 -7.11 7.92
CA ASP A 221 15.91 -5.95 7.06
C ASP A 221 15.92 -4.60 7.80
N CYS A 222 15.61 -4.58 9.10
CA CYS A 222 15.51 -3.35 9.89
C CYS A 222 16.75 -2.46 9.75
N GLY A 223 17.94 -3.01 9.94
CA GLY A 223 19.21 -2.29 9.82
C GLY A 223 19.47 -1.76 8.42
N SER A 224 19.22 -2.56 7.39
CA SER A 224 19.33 -2.14 5.99
C SER A 224 18.36 -1.03 5.62
N THR A 225 17.14 -1.06 6.17
CA THR A 225 16.13 -0.02 5.99
C THR A 225 16.53 1.27 6.70
N MET A 226 16.97 1.19 7.96
CA MET A 226 17.47 2.35 8.71
C MET A 226 18.72 2.96 8.07
N TYR A 227 19.66 2.14 7.59
CA TYR A 227 20.87 2.57 6.88
C TYR A 227 20.54 3.40 5.63
N ARG A 228 19.57 2.96 4.81
CA ARG A 228 19.14 3.69 3.60
C ARG A 228 18.59 5.07 3.96
N GLY A 229 17.74 5.14 5.00
CA GLY A 229 17.20 6.39 5.50
C GLY A 229 18.28 7.35 6.01
N ALA A 230 19.16 6.86 6.88
CA ALA A 230 20.26 7.65 7.44
C ALA A 230 21.23 8.16 6.35
N THR A 231 21.58 7.32 5.37
CA THR A 231 22.43 7.72 4.24
C THR A 231 21.77 8.83 3.41
N ALA A 232 20.48 8.67 3.09
CA ALA A 232 19.72 9.68 2.34
C ALA A 232 19.63 11.01 3.11
N ILE A 233 19.42 10.97 4.43
CA ILE A 233 19.42 12.17 5.28
C ILE A 233 20.77 12.90 5.19
N LEU A 234 21.89 12.19 5.30
CA LEU A 234 23.24 12.80 5.21
C LEU A 234 23.55 13.36 3.83
N GLU A 235 23.06 12.71 2.76
CA GLU A 235 23.22 13.20 1.39
C GLU A 235 22.39 14.45 1.15
N ASP A 236 21.11 14.43 1.55
CA ASP A 236 20.16 15.51 1.28
C ASP A 236 20.47 16.75 2.14
N MET A 237 20.92 16.57 3.39
CA MET A 237 21.29 17.65 4.30
C MET A 237 22.39 18.58 3.75
N LYS A 238 23.28 18.05 2.88
CA LYS A 238 24.36 18.84 2.28
C LYS A 238 23.86 19.97 1.39
N ASN A 239 22.69 19.81 0.76
CA ASN A 239 22.22 20.73 -0.28
C ASN A 239 20.81 21.28 -0.05
N TYR A 240 19.93 20.51 0.61
CA TYR A 240 18.49 20.79 0.61
C TYR A 240 17.92 21.16 1.98
N TYR A 241 18.63 20.93 3.08
CA TYR A 241 18.02 21.15 4.40
C TYR A 241 18.10 22.62 4.82
N PRO A 242 16.95 23.26 5.10
CA PRO A 242 16.87 24.65 5.57
C PRO A 242 17.20 24.71 7.06
N LEU A 243 18.43 24.36 7.45
CA LEU A 243 18.86 24.11 8.84
C LEU A 243 18.59 25.25 9.85
N ASN A 244 18.33 26.48 9.39
CA ASN A 244 17.94 27.61 10.25
C ASN A 244 16.41 27.66 10.52
N ASP A 245 15.60 26.85 9.85
CA ASP A 245 14.17 26.62 10.11
C ASP A 245 14.01 25.17 10.59
N ALA A 246 13.85 25.00 11.90
CA ALA A 246 13.71 23.68 12.52
C ALA A 246 12.48 22.92 12.01
N ALA A 247 11.37 23.61 11.74
CA ALA A 247 10.15 22.98 11.25
C ALA A 247 10.40 22.40 9.86
N GLU A 248 10.88 23.23 8.93
CA GLU A 248 11.13 22.80 7.56
C GLU A 248 12.24 21.75 7.48
N THR A 249 13.28 21.86 8.31
CA THR A 249 14.34 20.83 8.41
C THR A 249 13.77 19.47 8.80
N VAL A 250 12.91 19.42 9.82
CA VAL A 250 12.26 18.15 10.22
C VAL A 250 11.33 17.62 9.13
N ASN A 251 10.66 18.50 8.37
CA ASN A 251 9.88 18.08 7.20
C ASN A 251 10.77 17.48 6.11
N GLU A 252 11.92 18.07 5.81
CA GLU A 252 12.89 17.52 4.84
C GLU A 252 13.46 16.18 5.31
N ILE A 253 13.78 15.99 6.59
CA ILE A 253 14.14 14.67 7.16
C ILE A 253 13.04 13.65 6.86
N GLY A 254 11.77 14.02 7.09
CA GLY A 254 10.63 13.18 6.80
C GLY A 254 10.51 12.83 5.30
N LEU A 255 10.84 13.74 4.39
CA LEU A 255 10.81 13.51 2.95
C LEU A 255 11.94 12.57 2.49
N SER A 256 13.16 12.75 3.02
CA SER A 256 14.29 11.86 2.79
C SER A 256 13.97 10.43 3.23
N ILE A 257 13.39 10.28 4.43
CA ILE A 257 12.92 9.01 4.98
C ILE A 257 11.86 8.37 4.08
N LYS A 258 10.81 9.12 3.71
CA LYS A 258 9.73 8.62 2.85
C LYS A 258 10.23 8.12 1.49
N ARG A 259 11.26 8.77 0.94
CA ARG A 259 11.86 8.41 -0.35
C ARG A 259 12.75 7.17 -0.24
N ALA A 260 13.54 7.06 0.83
CA ALA A 260 14.62 6.08 0.93
C ALA A 260 14.25 4.81 1.73
N MET A 261 13.33 4.90 2.69
CA MET A 261 12.95 3.79 3.56
C MET A 261 11.69 3.09 3.06
N GLY A 262 11.75 1.75 3.00
CA GLY A 262 10.59 0.91 2.70
C GLY A 262 9.87 0.42 3.96
N GLY A 263 8.79 -0.34 3.74
CA GLY A 263 8.06 -1.02 4.81
C GLY A 263 7.38 -0.09 5.82
N THR A 264 6.92 -0.69 6.92
CA THR A 264 6.22 0.02 7.99
C THR A 264 7.10 1.08 8.64
N SER A 265 8.40 0.78 8.85
CA SER A 265 9.35 1.70 9.49
C SER A 265 9.46 3.04 8.75
N GLY A 266 9.54 3.04 7.42
CA GLY A 266 9.60 4.27 6.63
C GLY A 266 8.36 5.16 6.81
N ILE A 267 7.16 4.56 6.84
CA ILE A 267 5.91 5.29 7.05
C ILE A 267 5.83 5.85 8.48
N ILE A 268 6.22 5.06 9.48
CA ILE A 268 6.15 5.47 10.89
C ILE A 268 7.13 6.61 11.20
N TYR A 269 8.37 6.53 10.72
CA TYR A 269 9.33 7.62 10.88
C TYR A 269 8.92 8.87 10.07
N HIS A 270 8.38 8.71 8.86
CA HIS A 270 7.81 9.84 8.10
C HIS A 270 6.67 10.51 8.87
N LEU A 271 5.79 9.72 9.49
CA LEU A 271 4.70 10.22 10.31
C LEU A 271 5.20 10.96 11.56
N LEU A 272 6.23 10.43 12.23
CA LEU A 272 6.90 11.09 13.36
C LEU A 272 7.39 12.49 12.94
N CYS A 273 8.14 12.60 11.85
CA CYS A 273 8.62 13.86 11.31
C CYS A 273 7.47 14.79 10.88
N LYS A 274 6.41 14.25 10.28
CA LYS A 274 5.29 15.07 9.81
C LYS A 274 4.47 15.67 10.96
N ALA A 275 4.30 14.92 12.03
CA ALA A 275 3.70 15.40 13.27
C ALA A 275 4.57 16.49 13.92
N ALA A 276 5.89 16.25 14.00
CA ALA A 276 6.82 17.24 14.52
C ALA A 276 6.80 18.56 13.72
N TYR A 277 6.80 18.47 12.38
CA TYR A 277 6.63 19.63 11.50
C TYR A 277 5.35 20.41 11.80
N ALA A 278 4.21 19.71 11.91
CA ALA A 278 2.93 20.33 12.16
C ALA A 278 2.90 21.07 13.51
N GLU A 279 3.46 20.46 14.56
CA GLU A 279 3.56 21.05 15.89
C GLU A 279 4.48 22.28 15.91
N LEU A 280 5.65 22.20 15.26
CA LEU A 280 6.59 23.32 15.15
C LEU A 280 5.98 24.50 14.36
N LYS A 281 5.27 24.24 13.26
CA LYS A 281 4.60 25.30 12.49
C LYS A 281 3.42 25.93 13.24
N ALA A 282 2.68 25.15 14.03
CA ALA A 282 1.57 25.68 14.84
C ALA A 282 2.08 26.65 15.93
N ASN A 283 3.27 26.39 16.47
CA ASN A 283 3.90 27.18 17.51
C ASN A 283 5.03 28.07 16.97
N ALA A 284 4.83 28.70 15.81
CA ALA A 284 5.82 29.54 15.12
C ALA A 284 6.21 30.80 15.94
N GLN A 285 7.01 30.60 16.99
CA GLN A 285 7.79 31.61 17.68
C GLN A 285 9.12 31.81 16.95
N SER A 286 9.78 32.96 17.16
CA SER A 286 11.05 33.28 16.50
C SER A 286 12.18 32.29 16.82
N GLU A 287 12.10 31.60 17.98
CA GLU A 287 13.06 30.60 18.42
C GLU A 287 12.33 29.40 19.05
N VAL A 288 12.83 28.18 18.78
CA VAL A 288 12.27 26.94 19.34
C VAL A 288 12.91 26.66 20.69
N THR A 289 12.13 26.74 21.76
CA THR A 289 12.63 26.49 23.13
C THR A 289 12.76 25.00 23.44
N PRO A 290 13.53 24.60 24.46
CA PRO A 290 13.57 23.21 24.93
C PRO A 290 12.19 22.62 25.29
N LYS A 291 11.30 23.45 25.84
CA LYS A 291 9.92 23.03 26.14
C LYS A 291 9.14 22.73 24.87
N ASN A 292 9.34 23.51 23.80
CA ASN A 292 8.71 23.23 22.51
C ASN A 292 9.21 21.90 21.93
N TRP A 293 10.51 21.60 22.02
CA TRP A 293 11.03 20.30 21.58
C TRP A 293 10.43 19.11 22.37
N SER A 294 10.19 19.29 23.68
CA SER A 294 9.51 18.28 24.50
C SER A 294 8.04 18.07 24.06
N GLU A 295 7.30 19.15 23.81
CA GLU A 295 5.92 19.11 23.30
C GLU A 295 5.86 18.46 21.91
N VAL A 296 6.80 18.80 21.03
CA VAL A 296 6.96 18.25 19.69
C VAL A 296 7.20 16.75 19.73
N LEU A 297 8.10 16.27 20.60
CA LEU A 297 8.36 14.84 20.77
C LEU A 297 7.09 14.11 21.23
N LYS A 298 6.40 14.65 22.24
CA LYS A 298 5.14 14.09 22.78
C LYS A 298 4.04 14.00 21.72
N SER A 299 3.83 15.07 20.95
CA SER A 299 2.85 15.15 19.85
C SER A 299 3.19 14.16 18.72
N SER A 300 4.47 13.99 18.42
CA SER A 300 4.97 13.06 17.41
C SER A 300 4.75 11.60 17.83
N ILE A 301 5.07 11.25 19.07
CA ILE A 301 4.82 9.93 19.67
C ILE A 301 3.32 9.61 19.67
N ALA A 302 2.48 10.57 20.07
CA ALA A 302 1.02 10.40 20.08
C ALA A 302 0.48 10.12 18.67
N SER A 303 1.03 10.79 17.64
CA SER A 303 0.67 10.54 16.24
C SER A 303 1.08 9.14 15.78
N VAL A 304 2.31 8.72 16.09
CA VAL A 304 2.79 7.36 15.79
C VAL A 304 1.94 6.30 16.48
N SER A 305 1.60 6.50 17.76
CA SER A 305 0.73 5.58 18.51
C SER A 305 -0.67 5.50 17.89
N LYS A 306 -1.28 6.65 17.56
CA LYS A 306 -2.64 6.72 16.99
C LYS A 306 -2.75 6.01 15.64
N TYR A 307 -1.83 6.26 14.71
CA TYR A 307 -1.94 5.71 13.35
C TYR A 307 -1.19 4.39 13.17
N GLY A 308 -0.18 4.13 14.00
CA GLY A 308 0.55 2.86 14.04
C GLY A 308 -0.14 1.79 14.89
N GLY A 309 -1.04 2.16 15.79
CA GLY A 309 -1.82 1.24 16.64
C GLY A 309 -1.04 0.62 17.80
N ALA A 310 0.21 1.02 18.02
CA ALA A 310 1.05 0.53 19.10
C ALA A 310 1.07 1.48 20.31
N THR A 311 1.29 0.94 21.49
CA THR A 311 1.47 1.69 22.75
C THR A 311 2.70 1.17 23.51
N ALA A 312 3.02 1.77 24.65
CA ALA A 312 4.03 1.22 25.57
C ALA A 312 3.73 -0.26 25.90
N GLY A 313 4.79 -1.07 25.96
CA GLY A 313 4.75 -2.51 26.17
C GLY A 313 4.51 -3.35 24.92
N TYR A 314 4.37 -2.74 23.73
CA TYR A 314 4.06 -3.48 22.50
C TYR A 314 5.30 -4.04 21.80
N ARG A 315 6.50 -3.77 22.34
CA ARG A 315 7.80 -4.17 21.80
C ARG A 315 8.07 -3.50 20.45
N THR A 316 8.14 -2.17 20.46
CA THR A 316 8.35 -1.32 19.27
C THR A 316 9.24 -0.11 19.57
N MET A 317 9.51 0.74 18.59
CA MET A 317 10.20 2.03 18.79
C MET A 317 9.58 2.93 19.87
N LEU A 318 8.29 2.77 20.16
CA LEU A 318 7.61 3.53 21.21
C LEU A 318 8.13 3.19 22.61
N ASP A 319 8.65 1.98 22.82
CA ASP A 319 9.23 1.56 24.10
C ASP A 319 10.56 2.27 24.40
N ALA A 320 11.21 2.85 23.39
CA ALA A 320 12.32 3.77 23.56
C ALA A 320 11.84 5.23 23.72
N LEU A 321 10.95 5.67 22.82
CA LEU A 321 10.59 7.09 22.74
C LEU A 321 9.64 7.57 23.85
N ILE A 322 8.74 6.72 24.35
CA ILE A 322 7.81 7.09 25.42
C ILE A 322 8.58 7.39 26.73
N PRO A 323 9.47 6.51 27.23
CA PRO A 323 10.30 6.84 28.39
C PRO A 323 11.16 8.09 28.20
N ALA A 324 11.74 8.26 27.01
CA ALA A 324 12.51 9.47 26.68
C ALA A 324 11.67 10.74 26.82
N SER A 325 10.47 10.75 26.22
CA SER A 325 9.56 11.89 26.29
C SER A 325 9.11 12.21 27.70
N GLN A 326 8.84 11.19 28.53
CA GLN A 326 8.42 11.37 29.92
C GLN A 326 9.53 12.01 30.76
N VAL A 327 10.76 11.49 30.66
CA VAL A 327 11.90 12.03 31.39
C VAL A 327 12.23 13.45 30.93
N LEU A 328 12.19 13.72 29.62
CA LEU A 328 12.44 15.08 29.11
C LEU A 328 11.41 16.09 29.65
N GLU A 329 10.12 15.74 29.63
CA GLU A 329 9.03 16.58 30.15
C GLU A 329 9.18 16.81 31.67
N GLU A 330 9.46 15.76 32.44
CA GLU A 330 9.64 15.84 33.89
C GLU A 330 10.80 16.75 34.26
N LYS A 331 11.98 16.55 33.63
CA LYS A 331 13.20 17.28 33.94
C LYS A 331 13.12 18.76 33.59
N LEU A 332 12.55 19.09 32.43
CA LEU A 332 12.31 20.47 32.03
C LEU A 332 11.25 21.16 32.92
N SER A 333 10.25 20.41 33.40
CA SER A 333 9.22 20.94 34.32
C SER A 333 9.79 21.21 35.71
N ALA A 334 10.77 20.42 36.15
CA ALA A 334 11.52 20.62 37.40
C ALA A 334 12.51 21.79 37.34
N GLY A 335 12.71 22.40 36.16
CA GLY A 335 13.66 23.50 35.95
C GLY A 335 15.12 23.04 35.89
N GLU A 336 15.38 21.77 35.60
CA GLU A 336 16.73 21.28 35.33
C GLU A 336 17.29 21.89 34.04
N ASP A 337 18.63 21.92 33.94
CA ASP A 337 19.33 22.37 32.75
C ASP A 337 18.88 21.58 31.50
N PRO A 338 18.48 22.26 30.39
CA PRO A 338 17.95 21.59 29.21
C PRO A 338 18.88 20.56 28.56
N ILE A 339 20.20 20.79 28.59
CA ILE A 339 21.17 19.87 27.99
C ILE A 339 21.24 18.60 28.84
N SER A 340 21.34 18.76 30.16
CA SER A 340 21.32 17.66 31.12
C SER A 340 20.01 16.86 31.04
N ALA A 341 18.87 17.54 30.93
CA ALA A 341 17.57 16.91 30.73
C ALA A 341 17.51 16.08 29.43
N PHE A 342 18.07 16.58 28.32
CA PHE A 342 18.09 15.85 27.06
C PHE A 342 18.97 14.60 27.14
N ILE A 343 20.14 14.68 27.79
CA ILE A 343 21.02 13.51 28.04
C ILE A 343 20.29 12.44 28.86
N LEU A 344 19.69 12.82 29.99
CA LEU A 344 18.94 11.89 30.84
C LEU A 344 17.77 11.24 30.09
N SER A 345 17.10 11.99 29.21
CA SER A 345 16.06 11.40 28.36
C SER A 345 16.62 10.40 27.33
N GLY A 346 17.85 10.59 26.84
CA GLY A 346 18.52 9.63 25.95
C GLY A 346 18.93 8.34 26.66
N GLU A 347 19.30 8.43 27.94
CA GLU A 347 19.53 7.27 28.80
C GLU A 347 18.22 6.50 29.03
N ALA A 348 17.12 7.22 29.29
CA ALA A 348 15.79 6.61 29.41
C ALA A 348 15.34 5.92 28.11
N ALA A 349 15.65 6.49 26.95
CA ALA A 349 15.39 5.85 25.65
C ALA A 349 16.13 4.52 25.52
N THR A 350 17.40 4.50 25.94
CA THR A 350 18.27 3.31 25.89
C THR A 350 17.74 2.22 26.82
N ALA A 351 17.45 2.55 28.08
CA ALA A 351 16.88 1.61 29.04
C ALA A 351 15.52 1.06 28.57
N GLY A 352 14.67 1.92 27.98
CA GLY A 352 13.41 1.52 27.37
C GLY A 352 13.60 0.52 26.24
N ALA A 353 14.51 0.79 25.31
CA ALA A 353 14.84 -0.12 24.22
C ALA A 353 15.40 -1.47 24.70
N GLU A 354 16.31 -1.47 25.69
CA GLU A 354 16.88 -2.69 26.24
C GLU A 354 15.81 -3.55 26.95
N SER A 355 14.84 -2.92 27.62
CA SER A 355 13.77 -3.63 28.33
C SER A 355 12.84 -4.44 27.41
N THR A 356 12.83 -4.15 26.11
CA THR A 356 11.99 -4.83 25.11
C THR A 356 12.28 -6.32 24.96
N ILE A 357 13.47 -6.78 25.38
CA ILE A 357 13.81 -8.22 25.42
C ILE A 357 12.91 -9.00 26.39
N GLN A 358 12.30 -8.32 27.38
CA GLN A 358 11.38 -8.91 28.35
C GLN A 358 9.90 -8.76 27.97
N MET A 359 9.60 -8.17 26.80
CA MET A 359 8.24 -7.86 26.37
C MET A 359 7.67 -8.90 25.41
N GLN A 360 6.34 -9.05 25.42
CA GLN A 360 5.62 -9.76 24.37
C GLN A 360 5.31 -8.78 23.23
N ALA A 361 5.57 -9.19 21.99
CA ALA A 361 5.27 -8.36 20.83
C ALA A 361 3.77 -8.36 20.55
N GLN A 362 3.17 -7.17 20.46
CA GLN A 362 1.75 -6.98 20.11
C GLN A 362 1.56 -6.25 18.78
N ALA A 363 2.66 -5.82 18.14
CA ALA A 363 2.65 -5.15 16.85
C ALA A 363 3.87 -5.55 16.00
N GLY A 364 3.78 -5.23 14.70
CA GLY A 364 4.86 -5.50 13.75
C GLY A 364 5.05 -6.99 13.44
N ARG A 365 6.11 -7.32 12.71
CA ARG A 365 6.41 -8.72 12.34
C ARG A 365 6.72 -9.58 13.56
N SER A 366 7.26 -8.98 14.62
CA SER A 366 7.57 -9.68 15.87
C SER A 366 6.34 -10.25 16.57
N SER A 367 5.11 -9.76 16.31
CA SER A 367 3.90 -10.33 16.90
C SER A 367 3.59 -11.76 16.43
N TYR A 368 4.25 -12.24 15.37
CA TYR A 368 4.10 -13.61 14.86
C TYR A 368 5.14 -14.58 15.43
N VAL A 369 6.10 -14.09 16.23
CA VAL A 369 7.25 -14.84 16.73
C VAL A 369 6.99 -15.35 18.14
N SER A 370 7.52 -16.53 18.47
CA SER A 370 7.35 -17.14 19.80
C SER A 370 8.05 -16.32 20.90
N ALA A 371 7.50 -16.35 22.11
CA ALA A 371 8.07 -15.69 23.29
C ALA A 371 9.53 -16.08 23.57
N GLU A 372 9.91 -17.34 23.31
CA GLU A 372 11.28 -17.84 23.48
C GLU A 372 12.26 -17.12 22.54
N ASN A 373 11.90 -16.96 21.27
CA ASN A 373 12.73 -16.24 20.30
C ASN A 373 12.78 -14.74 20.60
N LEU A 374 11.66 -14.14 21.02
CA LEU A 374 11.60 -12.73 21.40
C LEU A 374 12.55 -12.41 22.57
N ALA A 375 12.73 -13.35 23.51
CA ALA A 375 13.60 -13.18 24.67
C ALA A 375 15.11 -13.27 24.36
N THR A 376 15.50 -13.54 23.11
CA THR A 376 16.91 -13.66 22.73
C THR A 376 17.56 -12.33 22.35
N VAL A 377 16.77 -11.34 21.94
CA VAL A 377 17.24 -10.03 21.47
C VAL A 377 16.23 -8.91 21.78
N PRO A 378 16.69 -7.67 22.00
CA PRO A 378 15.79 -6.52 22.08
C PRO A 378 15.10 -6.26 20.73
N ASP A 379 14.04 -5.44 20.74
CA ASP A 379 13.36 -4.98 19.54
C ASP A 379 14.31 -4.12 18.68
N PRO A 380 14.54 -4.49 17.41
CA PRO A 380 15.41 -3.72 16.51
C PRO A 380 14.92 -2.28 16.32
N GLY A 381 13.60 -2.07 16.24
CA GLY A 381 13.00 -0.74 16.08
C GLY A 381 13.25 0.16 17.28
N ALA A 382 13.11 -0.37 18.49
CA ALA A 382 13.42 0.31 19.75
C ALA A 382 14.91 0.64 19.88
N MET A 383 15.79 -0.31 19.56
CA MET A 383 17.25 -0.08 19.61
C MET A 383 17.70 0.98 18.60
N ALA A 384 17.13 0.96 17.39
CA ALA A 384 17.38 2.01 16.41
C ALA A 384 16.89 3.37 16.92
N ALA A 385 15.69 3.41 17.53
CA ALA A 385 15.11 4.63 18.08
C ALA A 385 15.94 5.25 19.20
N ALA A 386 16.36 4.43 20.17
CA ALA A 386 17.26 4.85 21.22
C ALA A 386 18.61 5.31 20.67
N GLY A 387 19.16 4.60 19.68
CA GLY A 387 20.44 4.90 19.06
C GLY A 387 20.53 6.30 18.48
N TRP A 388 19.58 6.68 17.60
CA TRP A 388 19.61 8.02 17.02
C TRP A 388 19.28 9.11 18.03
N TYR A 389 18.37 8.85 18.97
CA TYR A 389 17.93 9.85 19.95
C TYR A 389 19.05 10.19 20.95
N ASN A 390 19.73 9.17 21.48
CA ASN A 390 20.86 9.35 22.40
C ASN A 390 22.06 10.01 21.69
N ALA A 391 22.33 9.64 20.43
CA ALA A 391 23.37 10.27 19.63
C ALA A 391 23.12 11.77 19.42
N ALA A 392 21.88 12.15 19.11
CA ALA A 392 21.49 13.55 19.00
C ALA A 392 21.69 14.30 20.33
N ALA A 393 21.29 13.72 21.48
CA ALA A 393 21.46 14.34 22.79
C ALA A 393 22.93 14.63 23.13
N ARG A 394 23.82 13.67 22.88
CA ARG A 394 25.26 13.83 23.11
C ARG A 394 25.88 14.90 22.20
N ALA A 395 25.52 14.90 20.93
CA ALA A 395 26.02 15.90 19.98
C ALA A 395 25.58 17.32 20.35
N VAL A 396 24.35 17.50 20.82
CA VAL A 396 23.89 18.81 21.34
C VAL A 396 24.77 19.24 22.51
N LYS A 397 25.02 18.37 23.50
CA LYS A 397 25.89 18.69 24.63
C LYS A 397 27.29 19.13 24.18
N GLU A 398 27.92 18.40 23.27
CA GLU A 398 29.26 18.70 22.75
C GLU A 398 29.32 20.09 22.07
N GLN A 399 28.28 20.48 21.33
CA GLN A 399 28.22 21.80 20.70
C GLN A 399 28.14 22.96 21.70
N TYR A 400 27.43 22.77 22.82
CA TYR A 400 27.33 23.78 23.87
C TYR A 400 28.60 23.84 24.75
N GLU A 401 29.25 22.71 25.01
CA GLU A 401 30.51 22.65 25.76
C GLU A 401 31.70 23.18 24.93
N GLY A 402 31.74 22.94 23.62
CA GLY A 402 32.80 23.43 22.72
C GLY A 402 32.67 24.90 22.32
N SER A 403 31.54 25.54 22.63
CA SER A 403 31.28 26.98 22.38
C SER A 403 31.53 27.87 23.61
N SER A 404 31.91 27.27 24.74
CA SER A 404 32.23 27.94 26.01
C SER A 404 33.74 28.02 26.20
#